data_AF-A0A3M1FRX2-F1
#
_entry.id   AF-A0A3M1FRX2-F1
#
_cell.length_a   1.000
_cell.length_b   1.000
_cell.length_c   1.000
_cell.angle_alpha   90.00
_cell.angle_beta   90.00
_cell.angle_gamma   90.00
#
_symmetry.space_group_name_H-M   'P 1'
#
loop_
_entity.id
_entity.type
_entity.pdbx_description
1 polymer ?
#
loop_
_entity_poly.entity_id
_entity_poly.type
_entity_poly.pdbx_seq_one_letter_code
_entity_poly.pdbx_strand_id
1 'polypeptide(L)'
;AFCVVSDSGTITEESSLLGFPAVTIREMHERPEGMDSGVLIMSGLDRDSVVQAVHSVTRQSCPAASVSDYANAGSVSRKVLNAILSYTHYVNRTVWYKG
;
A
#
# COMPACT_ATOMS: atom_id res chain seq x y z
N ALA A 1 0.96 9.05 -16.70
CA ALA A 1 0.15 10.10 -16.06
C ALA A 1 1.07 11.17 -15.50
N PHE A 2 0.62 12.41 -15.33
CA PHE A 2 1.42 13.47 -14.67
C PHE A 2 1.48 13.24 -13.16
N CYS A 3 0.32 13.11 -12.51
CA CYS A 3 0.15 12.77 -11.11
C CYS A 3 -1.22 12.13 -10.93
N VAL A 4 -1.36 11.14 -10.05
CA VAL A 4 -2.66 10.60 -9.63
C VAL A 4 -3.05 11.24 -8.29
N VAL A 5 -4.27 11.75 -8.18
CA VAL A 5 -4.83 12.26 -6.94
C VAL A 5 -6.03 11.38 -6.58
N SER A 6 -5.99 10.69 -5.44
CA SER A 6 -6.99 9.67 -5.12
C SER A 6 -7.22 9.51 -3.61
N ASP A 7 -8.47 9.19 -3.23
CA ASP A 7 -8.86 8.75 -1.89
C ASP A 7 -8.89 7.20 -1.76
N SER A 8 -8.50 6.46 -2.80
CA SER A 8 -8.48 5.00 -2.76
C SER A 8 -7.53 4.48 -1.67
N GLY A 9 -7.95 3.48 -0.90
CA GLY A 9 -7.08 2.78 0.06
C GLY A 9 -5.96 1.96 -0.58
N THR A 10 -6.04 1.70 -1.90
CA THR A 10 -5.02 0.96 -2.65
C THR A 10 -3.98 1.86 -3.33
N ILE A 11 -4.15 3.19 -3.29
CA ILE A 11 -3.29 4.10 -4.05
C ILE A 11 -1.80 3.98 -3.67
N THR A 12 -1.50 3.68 -2.41
CA THR A 12 -0.14 3.44 -1.93
C THR A 12 0.47 2.19 -2.57
N GLU A 13 -0.27 1.08 -2.61
CA GLU A 13 0.20 -0.17 -3.22
C GLU A 13 0.39 0.01 -4.74
N GLU A 14 -0.58 0.63 -5.41
CA GLU A 14 -0.55 0.86 -6.86
C GLU A 14 0.61 1.77 -7.28
N SER A 15 0.78 2.91 -6.60
CA SER A 15 1.88 3.85 -6.90
C SER A 15 3.24 3.24 -6.59
N SER A 16 3.36 2.45 -5.51
CA SER A 16 4.58 1.74 -5.15
C SER A 16 4.98 0.69 -6.18
N LEU A 17 4.03 -0.08 -6.69
CA LEU A 17 4.29 -1.18 -7.61
C LEU A 17 4.51 -0.69 -9.05
N LEU A 18 3.77 0.33 -9.47
CA LEU A 18 3.78 0.84 -10.84
C LEU A 18 4.67 2.07 -11.02
N GLY A 19 5.19 2.65 -9.94
CA GLY A 19 6.17 3.74 -9.97
C GLY A 19 5.63 5.06 -10.53
N PHE A 20 4.36 5.38 -10.28
CA PHE A 20 3.77 6.65 -10.72
C PHE A 20 3.64 7.66 -9.56
N PRO A 21 3.78 8.98 -9.84
CA PRO A 21 3.57 10.01 -8.83
C PRO A 21 2.13 10.03 -8.33
N ALA A 22 1.94 10.00 -7.01
CA ALA A 22 0.62 9.99 -6.41
C ALA A 22 0.51 10.94 -5.20
N VAL A 23 -0.71 11.45 -5.00
CA VAL A 23 -1.13 12.18 -3.81
C VAL A 23 -2.40 11.53 -3.29
N THR A 24 -2.45 11.22 -2.00
CA THR A 24 -3.70 10.83 -1.35
C THR A 24 -4.35 12.01 -0.64
N ILE A 25 -5.66 12.17 -0.85
CA ILE A 25 -6.45 13.26 -0.25
C ILE A 25 -7.12 12.87 1.07
N ARG A 26 -6.72 11.74 1.66
CA ARG A 26 -7.16 11.29 2.99
C ARG A 26 -6.41 12.06 4.09
N GLU A 27 -7.01 12.17 5.26
CA GLU A 27 -6.35 12.74 6.47
C GLU A 27 -5.76 11.66 7.39
N MET A 28 -6.16 10.40 7.19
CA MET A 28 -5.64 9.24 7.88
C MET A 28 -5.46 8.10 6.89
N HIS A 29 -4.38 7.34 7.05
CA HIS A 29 -4.09 6.17 6.22
C HIS A 29 -3.68 4.96 7.07
N GLU A 30 -4.00 3.78 6.56
CA GLU A 30 -3.72 2.46 7.14
C GLU A 30 -2.39 1.83 6.68
N ARG A 31 -1.57 2.60 5.93
CA ARG A 31 -0.37 2.11 5.20
C ARG A 31 0.92 2.84 5.60
N PRO A 32 1.40 2.73 6.87
CA PRO A 32 2.63 3.40 7.33
C PRO A 32 3.85 3.11 6.47
N GLU A 33 3.94 1.91 5.92
CA GLU A 33 5.05 1.44 5.06
C GLU A 33 5.22 2.29 3.78
N GLY A 34 4.14 2.90 3.29
CA GLY A 34 4.19 3.82 2.15
C GLY A 34 4.86 5.16 2.48
N MET A 35 4.75 5.61 3.74
CA MET A 35 5.43 6.82 4.23
C MET A 35 6.90 6.54 4.49
N ASP A 36 7.22 5.37 5.05
CA ASP A 36 8.61 4.93 5.25
C ASP A 36 9.39 4.88 3.94
N SER A 37 8.74 4.48 2.85
CA SER A 37 9.33 4.41 1.51
C SER A 37 9.16 5.68 0.68
N GLY A 38 8.38 6.66 1.17
CA GLY A 38 8.14 7.94 0.50
C GLY A 38 7.37 7.83 -0.82
N VAL A 39 6.49 6.83 -0.97
CA VAL A 39 5.84 6.49 -2.24
C VAL A 39 4.92 7.59 -2.77
N LEU A 40 4.24 8.27 -1.86
CA LEU A 40 3.26 9.32 -2.17
C LEU A 40 3.22 10.36 -1.06
N ILE A 41 2.48 11.45 -1.29
CA ILE A 41 2.20 12.47 -0.27
C ILE A 41 0.75 12.40 0.16
N MET A 42 0.48 12.45 1.47
CA MET A 42 -0.86 12.63 2.03
C MET A 42 -1.12 14.12 2.26
N SER A 43 -2.05 14.70 1.51
CA SER A 43 -2.31 16.15 1.53
C SER A 43 -3.56 16.55 2.31
N GLY A 44 -4.44 15.61 2.66
CA GLY A 44 -5.80 15.93 3.06
C GLY A 44 -6.56 16.65 1.94
N LEU A 45 -7.56 17.45 2.31
CA LEU A 45 -8.48 18.14 1.39
C LEU A 45 -8.19 19.64 1.21
N ASP A 46 -7.19 20.19 1.90
CA ASP A 46 -6.81 21.58 1.73
C ASP A 46 -6.22 21.84 0.34
N ARG A 47 -6.74 22.86 -0.35
CA ARG A 47 -6.39 23.17 -1.74
C ARG A 47 -4.90 23.42 -1.91
N ASP A 48 -4.33 24.26 -1.05
CA ASP A 48 -2.94 24.68 -1.18
C ASP A 48 -1.99 23.51 -0.86
N SER A 49 -2.35 22.68 0.11
CA SER A 49 -1.67 21.43 0.45
C SER A 49 -1.67 20.43 -0.71
N VAL A 50 -2.81 20.24 -1.39
CA VAL A 50 -2.91 19.37 -2.59
C VAL A 50 -2.01 19.89 -3.70
N VAL A 51 -2.06 21.18 -3.99
CA VAL A 51 -1.23 21.80 -5.05
C VAL A 51 0.25 21.66 -4.73
N GLN A 52 0.67 21.93 -3.49
CA GLN A 52 2.05 21.74 -3.03
C GLN A 52 2.50 20.28 -3.14
N ALA A 53 1.65 19.32 -2.77
CA ALA A 53 1.94 17.89 -2.86
C ALA A 53 2.15 17.46 -4.32
N VAL A 54 1.27 17.87 -5.23
CA VAL A 54 1.38 17.57 -6.67
C VAL A 54 2.68 18.14 -7.23
N HIS A 55 3.02 19.39 -6.92
CA HIS A 55 4.29 19.98 -7.33
C HIS A 55 5.51 19.23 -6.80
N SER A 56 5.43 18.69 -5.59
CA SER A 56 6.52 17.96 -4.96
C SER A 56 6.75 16.61 -5.64
N VAL A 57 5.70 15.78 -5.77
CA VAL A 57 5.83 14.43 -6.36
C VAL A 57 6.17 14.44 -7.85
N THR A 58 5.79 15.49 -8.59
CA THR A 58 6.07 15.59 -10.03
C THR A 58 7.46 16.15 -10.35
N ARG A 59 8.13 16.79 -9.39
CA ARG A 59 9.49 17.35 -9.54
C ARG A 59 10.59 16.41 -9.05
N GLN A 60 10.24 15.32 -8.37
CA GLN A 60 11.21 14.32 -7.94
C GLN A 60 11.82 13.65 -9.17
N SER A 61 13.15 13.73 -9.29
CA SER A 61 13.89 13.16 -10.43
C SER A 61 14.04 11.65 -10.36
N CYS A 62 13.81 11.07 -9.18
CA CYS A 62 13.89 9.65 -8.93
C CYS A 62 12.52 9.17 -8.43
N PRO A 63 11.97 8.08 -9.00
CA PRO A 63 10.81 7.42 -8.41
C PRO A 63 11.12 7.03 -6.97
N ALA A 64 10.12 7.12 -6.10
CA ALA A 64 10.21 6.58 -4.76
C ALA A 64 10.58 5.10 -4.80
N ALA A 65 11.33 4.63 -3.80
CA ALA A 65 11.65 3.22 -3.69
C ALA A 65 10.35 2.42 -3.51
N SER A 66 10.23 1.31 -4.22
CA SER A 66 9.07 0.42 -4.04
C SER A 66 9.11 -0.18 -2.63
N VAL A 67 7.97 -0.19 -1.95
CA VAL A 67 7.79 -0.86 -0.66
C VAL A 67 8.14 -2.34 -0.83
N SER A 68 9.14 -2.80 -0.06
CA SER A 68 9.70 -4.15 -0.20
C SER A 68 8.67 -5.25 0.00
N ASP A 69 7.73 -5.06 0.92
CA ASP A 69 6.73 -6.07 1.26
C ASP A 69 5.70 -6.27 0.14
N TYR A 70 5.42 -5.21 -0.62
CA TYR A 70 4.58 -5.30 -1.81
C TYR A 70 5.34 -5.96 -2.96
N ALA A 71 6.55 -5.48 -3.24
CA ALA A 71 7.37 -5.96 -4.35
C ALA A 71 7.74 -7.44 -4.20
N ASN A 72 7.97 -7.90 -2.96
CA ASN A 72 8.37 -9.27 -2.65
C ASN A 72 7.19 -10.17 -2.21
N ALA A 73 5.95 -9.73 -2.41
CA ALA A 73 4.76 -10.50 -2.02
C ALA A 73 4.67 -11.86 -2.75
N GLY A 74 5.17 -11.95 -3.98
CA GLY A 74 5.14 -13.17 -4.79
C GLY A 74 3.72 -13.71 -4.99
N SER A 75 3.56 -15.04 -5.07
CA SER A 75 2.23 -15.67 -5.22
C SER A 75 1.49 -15.74 -3.88
N VAL A 76 0.80 -14.66 -3.52
CA VAL A 76 -0.03 -14.59 -2.29
C VAL A 76 -1.14 -15.64 -2.32
N SER A 77 -1.75 -15.91 -3.47
CA SER A 77 -2.78 -16.95 -3.62
C SER A 77 -2.28 -18.34 -3.19
N ARG A 78 -1.05 -18.71 -3.58
CA ARG A 78 -0.42 -19.96 -3.16
C ARG A 78 -0.08 -19.97 -1.66
N LYS A 79 0.41 -18.85 -1.12
CA LYS A 79 0.69 -18.69 0.32
C LYS A 79 -0.58 -18.92 1.15
N VAL A 80 -1.70 -18.30 0.76
CA VAL A 80 -3.00 -18.43 1.44
C VAL A 80 -3.53 -19.86 1.38
N LEU A 81 -3.51 -20.50 0.19
CA LEU A 81 -3.94 -21.89 0.04
C LEU A 81 -3.14 -22.82 0.97
N ASN A 82 -1.82 -22.70 0.97
CA ASN A 82 -0.95 -23.52 1.81
C ASN A 82 -1.22 -23.28 3.31
N ALA A 83 -1.45 -22.03 3.72
CA ALA A 83 -1.80 -21.70 5.10
C ALA A 83 -3.12 -22.36 5.52
N ILE A 84 -4.18 -22.24 4.71
CA ILE A 84 -5.48 -22.87 4.99
C ILE A 84 -5.32 -24.38 5.16
N LEU A 85 -4.68 -25.05 4.20
CA LEU A 85 -4.47 -26.50 4.25
C LEU A 85 -3.66 -26.94 5.48
N SER A 86 -2.66 -26.15 5.88
CA SER A 86 -1.80 -26.47 7.02
C SER A 86 -2.49 -26.25 8.37
N TYR A 87 -3.23 -25.15 8.53
CA TYR A 87 -3.75 -24.74 9.83
C TYR A 87 -5.16 -25.23 10.13
N THR A 88 -5.92 -25.69 9.13
CA THR A 88 -7.31 -26.13 9.36
C THR A 88 -7.43 -27.21 10.44
N HIS A 89 -6.65 -28.31 10.33
CA HIS A 89 -6.67 -29.37 11.34
C HIS A 89 -6.08 -28.89 12.68
N TYR A 90 -5.03 -28.08 12.65
CA TYR A 90 -4.41 -27.53 13.85
C TYR A 90 -5.40 -26.70 14.67
N VAL A 91 -6.12 -25.78 14.03
CA VAL A 91 -7.13 -24.93 14.66
C VAL A 91 -8.30 -25.75 15.18
N ASN A 92 -8.79 -26.73 14.42
CA ASN A 92 -9.85 -27.63 14.91
C ASN A 92 -9.44 -28.36 16.19
N ARG A 93 -8.20 -28.82 16.29
CA ARG A 93 -7.70 -29.52 17.49
C ARG A 93 -7.42 -28.58 18.67
N THR A 94 -6.85 -27.40 18.43
CA THR A 94 -6.28 -26.54 19.49
C THR A 94 -7.19 -25.42 19.97
N VAL A 95 -8.07 -24.92 19.11
CA VAL A 95 -9.01 -23.85 19.43
C VAL A 95 -10.39 -24.42 19.71
N TRP A 96 -10.85 -25.30 18.81
CA TRP A 96 -12.21 -25.84 18.87
C TRP A 96 -12.33 -27.20 19.56
N TYR A 97 -11.20 -27.84 19.88
CA TYR A 97 -11.14 -29.17 20.50
C TYR A 97 -12.05 -30.21 19.82
N LYS A 98 -12.13 -30.14 18.48
CA LYS A 98 -12.86 -31.12 17.67
C LYS A 98 -12.01 -32.38 17.57
N GLY A 99 -12.54 -33.48 18.07
CA GLY A 99 -12.03 -34.85 17.91
C GLY A 99 -12.58 -35.52 16.66
#